data_AF-A0A212LQT8-F1
#
_entry.id   AF-A0A212LQT8-F1
#
_cell.length_a   1.000
_cell.length_b   1.000
_cell.length_c   1.000
_cell.angle_alpha   90.00
_cell.angle_beta   90.00
_cell.angle_gamma   90.00
#
_symmetry.space_group_name_H-M   'P 1'
#
loop_
_entity.id
_entity.type
_entity.pdbx_description
1 polymer ?
#
loop_
_entity_poly.entity_id
_entity_poly.type
_entity_poly.pdbx_seq_one_letter_code
_entity_poly.pdbx_strand_id
1 'polypeptide(L)'
;MPRIKAVWGPRKTEEGRARITWWFSGMKEDGELCEWKLVYFADTRRFTCRRVMSMVAKERAGKLERKDLFRIPSANGDAIEEGFVTDILKKRLTPEHLAKCAKLSLTYGRAHG
;
A
#
# COMPACT_ATOMS: atom_id res chain seq x y z
N MET A 1 -15.91 3.54 8.55
CA MET A 1 -14.61 3.72 7.86
C MET A 1 -13.65 2.64 8.34
N PRO A 2 -12.69 2.17 7.53
CA PRO A 2 -11.73 1.18 7.99
C PRO A 2 -10.80 1.80 9.04
N ARG A 3 -10.73 1.21 10.23
CA ARG A 3 -9.77 1.56 11.28
C ARG A 3 -8.53 0.72 11.10
N ILE A 4 -7.41 1.36 10.79
CA ILE A 4 -6.14 0.68 10.51
C ILE A 4 -5.23 0.89 11.72
N LYS A 5 -4.81 -0.22 12.30
CA LYS A 5 -3.90 -0.25 13.46
C LYS A 5 -2.44 -0.07 13.02
N ALA A 6 -2.05 -0.67 11.90
CA ALA A 6 -0.70 -0.56 11.38
C ALA A 6 -0.66 -0.78 9.86
N VAL A 7 0.28 -0.11 9.20
CA VAL A 7 0.61 -0.33 7.78
C VAL A 7 2.12 -0.49 7.64
N TRP A 8 2.53 -1.51 6.88
CA TRP A 8 3.90 -1.83 6.53
C TRP A 8 4.09 -1.88 5.01
N GLY A 9 5.23 -1.38 4.54
CA GLY A 9 5.60 -1.37 3.14
C GLY A 9 5.99 0.04 2.63
N PRO A 10 6.19 0.21 1.32
CA PRO A 10 5.84 -0.75 0.24
C PRO A 10 6.78 -1.96 0.15
N ARG A 11 6.22 -3.17 0.07
CA ARG A 11 6.98 -4.45 0.00
C ARG A 11 7.39 -4.83 -1.42
N LYS A 12 6.58 -4.42 -2.40
CA LYS A 12 6.83 -4.60 -3.82
C LYS A 12 6.46 -3.30 -4.52
N THR A 13 7.24 -2.94 -5.52
CA THR A 13 6.94 -1.84 -6.45
C THR A 13 7.01 -2.41 -7.85
N GLU A 14 5.99 -2.14 -8.66
CA GLU A 14 5.92 -2.58 -10.05
C GLU A 14 5.66 -1.36 -10.92
N GLU A 15 6.65 -1.03 -11.73
CA GLU A 15 6.63 0.10 -12.64
C GLU A 15 6.19 -0.40 -14.02
N GLY A 16 5.01 0.02 -14.45
CA GLY A 16 4.48 -0.24 -15.78
C GLY A 16 4.58 1.00 -16.67
N ARG A 17 4.27 0.84 -17.97
CA ARG A 17 4.34 1.94 -18.95
C ARG A 17 3.41 3.11 -18.66
N ALA A 18 2.27 2.87 -18.02
CA ALA A 18 1.24 3.87 -17.75
C ALA A 18 0.81 3.94 -16.27
N ARG A 19 1.37 3.09 -15.41
CA ARG A 19 1.00 3.01 -14.00
C ARG A 19 2.14 2.54 -13.13
N ILE A 20 2.14 2.94 -11.87
CA ILE A 20 3.02 2.41 -10.83
C ILE A 20 2.15 1.75 -9.77
N THR A 21 2.50 0.53 -9.35
CA THR A 21 1.79 -0.16 -8.28
C THR A 21 2.72 -0.40 -7.10
N TRP A 22 2.23 -0.12 -5.90
CA TRP A 22 2.89 -0.44 -4.64
C TRP A 22 2.02 -1.40 -3.83
N TRP A 23 2.65 -2.40 -3.24
CA TRP A 23 1.97 -3.36 -2.37
C TRP A 23 2.31 -3.08 -0.92
N PHE A 24 1.27 -2.99 -0.10
CA PHE A 24 1.34 -2.76 1.33
C PHE A 24 0.65 -3.91 2.05
N SER A 25 1.13 -4.20 3.25
CA SER A 25 0.45 -5.07 4.19
C SER A 25 0.14 -4.27 5.43
N GLY A 26 -0.92 -4.58 6.14
CA GLY A 26 -1.17 -3.97 7.44
C GLY A 26 -2.17 -4.76 8.24
N MET A 27 -2.58 -4.16 9.34
CA MET A 27 -3.43 -4.75 10.33
C MET A 27 -4.54 -3.76 10.65
N LYS A 28 -5.77 -4.24 10.65
CA LYS A 28 -6.92 -3.48 11.11
C LYS A 28 -6.99 -3.45 12.64
N GLU A 29 -7.88 -2.62 13.18
CA GLU A 29 -8.17 -2.56 14.63
C GLU A 29 -8.57 -3.93 15.22
N ASP A 30 -9.33 -4.73 14.47
CA ASP A 30 -9.78 -6.08 14.84
C ASP A 30 -8.64 -7.13 14.81
N GLY A 31 -7.42 -6.74 14.48
CA GLY A 31 -6.27 -7.63 14.33
C GLY A 31 -6.22 -8.37 12.99
N GLU A 32 -7.18 -8.13 12.08
CA GLU A 32 -7.19 -8.77 10.76
C GLU A 32 -6.03 -8.24 9.90
N LEU A 33 -5.14 -9.14 9.50
CA LEU A 33 -4.11 -8.85 8.52
C LEU A 33 -4.73 -8.63 7.14
N CYS A 34 -4.39 -7.51 6.53
CA CYS A 34 -4.88 -7.09 5.23
C CYS A 34 -3.72 -6.74 4.30
N GLU A 35 -3.90 -6.99 3.01
CA GLU A 35 -3.00 -6.51 1.97
C GLU A 35 -3.74 -5.49 1.09
N TRP A 36 -3.05 -4.41 0.75
CA TRP A 36 -3.55 -3.38 -0.14
C TRP A 36 -2.56 -3.14 -1.26
N LYS A 37 -3.07 -2.81 -2.44
CA LYS A 37 -2.27 -2.26 -3.52
C LYS A 37 -2.69 -0.83 -3.79
N LEU A 38 -1.71 0.08 -3.82
CA LEU A 38 -1.87 1.45 -4.24
C LEU A 38 -1.38 1.55 -5.68
N VAL A 39 -2.23 2.02 -6.59
CA VAL A 39 -1.91 2.17 -8.00
C VAL A 39 -1.96 3.65 -8.35
N TYR A 40 -0.86 4.18 -8.89
CA TYR A 40 -0.84 5.48 -9.56
C TYR A 40 -1.02 5.29 -11.05
N PHE A 41 -1.94 6.06 -11.62
CA PHE A 41 -2.26 6.06 -13.04
C PHE A 41 -1.74 7.36 -13.67
N ALA A 42 -0.85 7.25 -14.66
CA ALA A 42 -0.18 8.42 -15.26
C ALA A 42 -1.10 9.21 -16.22
N ASP A 43 -2.07 8.53 -16.82
CA ASP A 43 -3.11 9.09 -17.68
C ASP A 43 -4.04 10.04 -16.91
N THR A 44 -4.61 9.55 -15.80
CA THR A 44 -5.56 10.30 -14.98
C THR A 44 -4.89 11.08 -13.85
N ARG A 45 -3.60 10.83 -13.60
CA ARG A 45 -2.81 11.35 -12.46
C ARG A 45 -3.44 11.06 -11.10
N ARG A 46 -4.21 9.97 -11.01
CA ARG A 46 -4.97 9.58 -9.81
C ARG A 46 -4.36 8.38 -9.12
N PHE A 47 -4.50 8.36 -7.80
CA PHE A 47 -4.18 7.21 -6.96
C PHE A 47 -5.44 6.40 -6.69
N THR A 48 -5.37 5.10 -6.91
CA THR A 48 -6.44 4.16 -6.60
C THR A 48 -5.92 3.11 -5.63
N CYS A 49 -6.61 2.90 -4.51
CA CYS A 49 -6.32 1.80 -3.60
C CYS A 49 -7.28 0.64 -3.87
N ARG A 50 -6.77 -0.59 -3.89
CA ARG A 50 -7.58 -1.81 -3.88
C ARG A 50 -7.10 -2.76 -2.79
N ARG A 51 -8.04 -3.28 -1.99
CA ARG A 51 -7.76 -4.39 -1.07
C ARG A 51 -7.48 -5.64 -1.90
N VAL A 52 -6.38 -6.31 -1.61
CA VAL A 52 -6.06 -7.61 -2.21
C VAL A 52 -6.73 -8.67 -1.34
N MET A 53 -7.95 -9.06 -1.71
CA MET A 53 -8.59 -10.24 -1.11
C MET A 53 -7.99 -11.47 -1.78
N SER A 54 -6.93 -12.02 -1.19
CA SER A 54 -6.35 -13.27 -1.65
C SER A 54 -6.64 -14.35 -0.62
N MET A 55 -7.15 -15.51 -1.03
CA MET A 55 -7.10 -16.73 -0.22
C MET A 55 -5.66 -17.00 0.27
N VAL A 56 -4.66 -16.62 -0.54
CA VAL A 56 -3.23 -16.67 -0.19
C VAL A 56 -2.86 -15.64 0.89
N ALA A 57 -3.59 -14.54 1.04
CA ALA A 57 -3.40 -13.60 2.16
C ALA A 57 -3.86 -14.21 3.49
N LYS A 58 -4.93 -15.03 3.49
CA LYS A 58 -5.31 -15.84 4.67
C LYS A 58 -4.27 -16.92 4.98
N GLU A 59 -3.78 -17.64 3.98
CA GLU A 59 -2.70 -18.63 4.18
C GLU A 59 -1.37 -17.99 4.62
N ARG A 60 -1.02 -16.81 4.09
CA ARG A 60 0.17 -16.07 4.53
C ARG A 60 0.00 -15.43 5.89
N ALA A 61 -1.20 -14.93 6.22
CA ALA A 61 -1.53 -14.46 7.56
C ALA A 61 -1.35 -15.60 8.58
N GLY A 62 -1.89 -16.79 8.28
CA GLY A 62 -1.69 -17.98 9.12
C GLY A 62 -0.23 -18.47 9.19
N LYS A 63 0.58 -18.25 8.14
CA LYS A 63 2.03 -18.51 8.18
C LYS A 63 2.82 -17.44 8.95
N LEU A 64 2.39 -16.17 8.94
CA LEU A 64 2.97 -15.09 9.74
C LEU A 64 2.65 -15.29 11.24
N GLU A 65 1.43 -15.69 11.58
CA GLU A 65 1.03 -16.04 12.95
C GLU A 65 1.94 -17.14 13.56
N ARG A 66 2.45 -18.06 12.74
CA ARG A 66 3.33 -19.15 13.21
C ARG A 66 4.81 -18.82 13.29
N LYS A 67 5.31 -17.81 12.57
CA LYS A 67 6.77 -17.54 12.50
C LYS A 67 7.22 -16.24 13.15
N ASP A 68 6.34 -15.26 13.34
CA ASP A 68 6.75 -13.89 13.72
C ASP A 68 5.96 -13.30 14.91
N LEU A 69 5.40 -14.13 15.80
CA LEU A 69 4.81 -13.65 17.07
C LEU A 69 5.80 -12.84 17.94
N PHE A 70 7.11 -12.93 17.69
CA PHE A 70 8.17 -12.17 18.37
C PHE A 70 8.83 -11.06 17.52
N ARG A 71 8.37 -10.86 16.28
CA ARG A 71 9.01 -9.93 15.31
C ARG A 71 8.06 -8.92 14.68
N ILE A 72 6.76 -8.98 14.98
CA ILE A 72 5.88 -7.84 14.78
C ILE A 72 6.43 -6.76 15.73
N PRO A 73 7.03 -5.65 15.23
CA PRO A 73 7.43 -4.56 16.10
C PRO A 73 6.17 -4.19 16.85
N SER A 74 6.22 -4.30 18.19
CA SER A 74 5.06 -4.13 19.04
C SER A 74 4.24 -2.98 18.54
N ALA A 75 2.94 -3.21 18.31
CA ALA A 75 1.95 -2.19 18.03
C ALA A 75 1.72 -1.31 19.28
N ASN A 76 2.81 -0.87 19.90
CA ASN A 76 2.91 -0.02 21.06
C ASN A 76 3.27 1.37 20.54
N GLY A 77 2.27 2.14 20.11
CA GLY A 77 2.40 3.59 20.01
C GLY A 77 1.74 4.28 18.83
N ASP A 78 1.45 3.61 17.71
CA ASP A 78 0.83 4.30 16.56
C ASP A 78 -0.68 4.46 16.82
N ALA A 79 -1.12 5.71 16.93
CA ALA A 79 -2.53 6.09 17.00
C ALA A 79 -3.30 5.42 15.85
N ILE A 80 -4.49 4.90 16.15
CA ILE A 80 -5.38 4.31 15.14
C ILE A 80 -5.60 5.36 14.04
N GLU A 81 -5.12 5.08 12.82
CA GLU A 81 -5.33 5.99 11.70
C GLU A 81 -6.74 5.77 11.15
N GLU A 82 -7.62 6.74 11.40
CA GLU A 82 -8.97 6.80 10.83
C GLU A 82 -8.95 7.60 9.52
N GLY A 83 -9.41 7.01 8.42
CA GLY A 83 -9.47 7.71 7.14
C GLY A 83 -9.62 6.78 5.93
N PHE A 84 -9.54 7.36 4.73
CA PHE A 84 -9.47 6.57 3.51
C PHE A 84 -8.12 5.86 3.44
N VAL A 85 -8.14 4.55 3.21
CA VAL A 85 -6.93 3.71 3.07
C VAL A 85 -5.96 4.32 2.05
N THR A 86 -6.48 4.90 0.97
CA THR A 86 -5.67 5.56 -0.05
C THR A 86 -4.79 6.67 0.52
N ASP A 87 -5.32 7.52 1.41
CA ASP A 87 -4.56 8.63 2.01
C ASP A 87 -3.54 8.13 3.02
N ILE A 88 -3.91 7.12 3.80
CA ILE A 88 -3.01 6.44 4.74
C ILE A 88 -1.81 5.84 3.98
N LEU A 89 -2.07 5.12 2.89
CA LEU A 89 -1.00 4.53 2.07
C LEU A 89 -0.15 5.58 1.35
N LYS A 90 -0.77 6.69 0.90
CA LYS A 90 -0.05 7.82 0.29
C LYS A 90 0.95 8.46 1.24
N LYS A 91 0.59 8.65 2.51
CA LYS A 91 1.51 9.20 3.53
C LYS A 91 2.76 8.35 3.72
N ARG A 92 2.69 7.05 3.40
CA ARG A 92 3.81 6.11 3.49
C ARG A 92 4.70 6.10 2.23
N LEU A 93 4.36 6.90 1.20
CA LEU A 93 5.23 7.07 0.03
C LEU A 93 6.37 8.03 0.34
N THR A 94 7.60 7.63 0.03
CA THR A 94 8.77 8.50 0.11
C THR A 94 8.75 9.57 -1.00
N PRO A 95 9.50 10.67 -0.85
CA PRO A 95 9.65 11.67 -1.90
C PRO A 95 10.12 11.08 -3.23
N GLU A 96 10.95 10.04 -3.20
CA GLU A 96 11.42 9.33 -4.40
C GLU A 96 10.28 8.64 -5.15
N HIS A 97 9.32 8.04 -4.44
CA HIS A 97 8.14 7.45 -5.07
C HIS A 97 7.27 8.51 -5.74
N LEU A 98 7.13 9.68 -5.13
CA LEU A 98 6.40 10.80 -5.71
C LEU A 98 7.12 11.36 -6.95
N ALA A 99 8.46 11.44 -6.91
CA ALA A 99 9.27 11.82 -8.06
C ALA A 99 9.09 10.84 -9.24
N LYS A 100 9.01 9.53 -8.97
CA LYS A 100 8.69 8.52 -10.00
C LYS A 100 7.30 8.73 -10.62
N CYS A 101 6.29 9.07 -9.81
CA CYS A 101 4.96 9.40 -10.32
C CYS A 101 5.00 10.60 -11.27
N ALA A 102 5.68 11.67 -10.85
CA ALA A 102 5.82 12.89 -11.64
C ALA A 102 6.55 12.61 -12.97
N LYS A 103 7.67 11.88 -12.90
CA LYS A 103 8.42 11.46 -14.10
C LYS A 103 7.55 10.65 -15.05
N LEU A 104 6.78 9.69 -14.55
CA LEU A 104 5.92 8.86 -15.38
C LEU A 104 4.83 9.69 -16.08
N SER A 105 4.21 10.63 -15.38
CA SER A 105 3.18 11.51 -15.94
C SER A 105 3.71 12.47 -17.00
N LEU A 106 4.95 12.94 -16.85
CA LEU A 106 5.61 13.76 -17.87
C LEU A 106 5.94 12.93 -19.12
N THR A 107 6.45 11.72 -18.95
CA THR A 107 6.77 10.81 -20.07
C THR A 107 5.51 10.37 -20.81
N TYR A 108 4.43 10.03 -20.07
CA TYR A 108 3.17 9.61 -20.65
C TYR A 108 2.52 10.72 -21.49
N GLY A 109 2.53 11.97 -20.98
CA GLY A 109 2.01 13.12 -21.72
C GLY A 109 2.78 13.47 -22.99
N ARG A 110 4.10 13.20 -23.05
CA ARG A 110 4.91 13.40 -24.27
C ARG A 110 4.71 12.31 -25.32
N ALA A 111 4.35 11.10 -24.91
CA ALA A 111 4.17 9.97 -25.82
C ALA A 111 2.77 9.94 -26.50
N HIS A 112 1.81 10.69 -25.96
CA HIS A 112 0.40 10.66 -26.37
C HIS A 112 -0.20 12.05 -26.68
N GLY A 113 0.65 13.09 -26.76
CA GLY A 113 0.26 14.44 -27.19
C GLY A 113 0.85 14.80 -28.54
#